data_AF-A0A7S2NK83-F1
#
_entry.id   AF-A0A7S2NK83-F1
#
_cell.length_a   1.000
_cell.length_b   1.000
_cell.length_c   1.000
_cell.angle_alpha   90.00
_cell.angle_beta   90.00
_cell.angle_gamma   90.00
#
_symmetry.space_group_name_H-M   'P 1'
#
loop_
_entity.id
_entity.type
_entity.pdbx_description
1 polymer ?
#
loop_
_entity_poly.entity_id
_entity_poly.type
_entity_poly.pdbx_seq_one_letter_code
_entity_poly.pdbx_strand_id
1 'polypeptide(L)'
;HSSVSLTCKDLSHNKIGNVGGEAIAKLLRQGLGLVRLRRCSIAHNMLGDQAAHAFAKLFHDGAASPARRLSMTFKELDLSSNHHISPAAVKVLRESAEAGQKAGPSKLYLQLLL
;
A
#
# COMPACT_ATOMS: atom_id res chain seq x y z
N HIS A 1 -10.84 -23.72 5.90
CA HIS A 1 -10.50 -22.53 5.08
C HIS A 1 -10.41 -21.32 6.00
N SER A 2 -9.26 -21.11 6.65
CA SER A 2 -9.07 -19.95 7.53
C SER A 2 -8.55 -18.78 6.69
N SER A 3 -9.45 -17.96 6.14
CA SER A 3 -9.05 -16.69 5.54
C SER A 3 -8.66 -15.73 6.68
N VAL A 4 -7.37 -15.46 6.84
CA VAL A 4 -6.90 -14.46 7.81
C VAL A 4 -7.14 -13.09 7.19
N SER A 5 -8.24 -12.42 7.56
CA SER A 5 -8.44 -11.02 7.17
C SER A 5 -7.59 -10.15 8.10
N LEU A 6 -6.42 -9.71 7.62
CA LEU A 6 -5.76 -8.58 8.26
C LEU A 6 -6.54 -7.34 7.90
N THR A 7 -7.21 -6.78 8.89
CA THR A 7 -7.69 -5.42 8.84
C THR A 7 -6.59 -4.57 9.45
N CYS A 8 -5.86 -3.82 8.63
CA CYS A 8 -5.02 -2.73 9.14
C CYS A 8 -6.00 -1.69 9.71
N LYS A 9 -6.24 -1.80 11.02
CA LYS A 9 -7.47 -1.29 11.66
C LYS A 9 -7.50 0.24 11.78
N ASP A 10 -6.40 0.90 11.41
CA ASP A 10 -6.11 2.34 11.39
C ASP A 10 -4.77 2.56 12.13
N LEU A 11 -3.73 2.92 11.38
CA LEU A 11 -2.41 3.30 11.89
C LEU A 11 -2.18 4.81 11.75
N SER A 12 -3.24 5.58 11.51
CA SER A 12 -3.13 7.02 11.39
C SER A 12 -2.67 7.69 12.70
N HIS A 13 -2.16 8.91 12.61
CA HIS A 13 -1.72 9.71 13.77
C HIS A 13 -0.63 9.03 14.63
N ASN A 14 0.30 8.35 13.98
CA ASN A 14 1.46 7.75 14.64
C ASN A 14 2.75 8.45 14.20
N LYS A 15 3.89 7.98 14.70
CA LYS A 15 5.23 8.46 14.31
C LYS A 15 5.93 7.46 13.39
N ILE A 16 5.18 6.80 12.51
CA ILE A 16 5.72 5.83 11.57
C ILE A 16 6.56 6.60 10.55
N GLY A 17 7.88 6.41 10.62
CA GLY A 17 8.83 6.93 9.63
C GLY A 17 9.09 5.94 8.49
N ASN A 18 10.11 6.23 7.67
CA ASN A 18 10.50 5.39 6.53
C ASN A 18 10.67 3.91 6.86
N VAL A 19 11.39 3.60 7.95
CA VAL A 19 11.64 2.21 8.38
C VAL A 19 10.33 1.48 8.69
N GLY A 20 9.39 2.15 9.36
CA GLY A 20 8.08 1.59 9.67
C GLY A 20 7.23 1.41 8.41
N GLY A 21 7.24 2.38 7.49
CA GLY A 21 6.57 2.27 6.20
C GLY A 21 7.09 1.11 5.35
N GLU A 22 8.41 0.93 5.29
CA GLU A 22 9.03 -0.23 4.61
C GLU A 22 8.64 -1.56 5.25
N ALA A 23 8.62 -1.63 6.58
CA ALA A 23 8.21 -2.83 7.30
C ALA A 23 6.75 -3.19 6.98
N ILE A 24 5.86 -2.19 6.95
CA ILE A 24 4.46 -2.38 6.55
C ILE A 24 4.39 -2.87 5.10
N ALA A 25 5.09 -2.24 4.16
CA ALA A 25 5.11 -2.67 2.76
C ALA A 25 5.60 -4.13 2.61
N LYS A 26 6.64 -4.53 3.35
CA LYS A 26 7.14 -5.92 3.38
C LYS A 26 6.14 -6.89 3.99
N LEU A 27 5.48 -6.52 5.09
CA LEU A 27 4.47 -7.33 5.75
C LEU A 27 3.25 -7.54 4.84
N LEU A 28 2.80 -6.48 4.18
CA LEU A 28 1.77 -6.55 3.14
C LEU A 28 2.18 -7.51 2.03
N ARG A 29 3.44 -7.41 1.54
CA ARG A 29 4.00 -8.30 0.51
C ARG A 29 4.03 -9.78 0.92
N GLN A 30 4.33 -10.07 2.18
CA GLN A 30 4.36 -11.43 2.72
C GLN A 30 2.95 -11.98 2.95
N GLY A 31 2.00 -11.12 3.31
CA GLY A 31 0.59 -11.46 3.49
C GLY A 31 -0.20 -11.68 2.19
N LEU A 32 0.34 -11.35 1.02
CA LEU A 32 -0.33 -11.37 -0.29
C LEU A 32 -0.98 -12.72 -0.70
N GLY A 33 -0.68 -13.82 -0.02
CA GLY A 33 -1.29 -15.13 -0.28
C GLY A 33 -2.53 -15.49 0.55
N LEU A 34 -2.75 -14.83 1.68
CA LEU A 34 -3.73 -15.27 2.71
C LEU A 34 -4.64 -14.14 3.21
N VAL A 35 -4.34 -12.91 2.82
CA VAL A 35 -4.86 -11.72 3.49
C VAL A 35 -5.81 -10.94 2.59
N ARG A 36 -7.07 -10.87 3.03
CA ARG A 36 -8.05 -9.90 2.51
C ARG A 36 -7.95 -8.61 3.32
N LEU A 37 -7.21 -7.63 2.81
CA LEU A 37 -7.14 -6.28 3.37
C LEU A 37 -8.25 -5.42 2.79
N ARG A 38 -9.30 -5.10 3.56
CA ARG A 38 -10.35 -4.20 3.06
C ARG A 38 -9.89 -2.74 3.03
N ARG A 39 -9.27 -2.25 4.10
CA ARG A 39 -8.84 -0.86 4.29
C ARG A 39 -7.60 -0.82 5.17
N CYS A 40 -6.69 0.10 4.88
CA CYS A 40 -5.57 0.47 5.74
C CYS A 40 -5.40 1.99 5.66
N SER A 41 -5.47 2.70 6.78
CA SER A 41 -5.02 4.10 6.85
C SER A 41 -3.71 4.15 7.62
N ILE A 42 -2.74 4.85 7.04
CA ILE A 42 -1.46 5.21 7.65
C ILE A 42 -1.31 6.74 7.49
N ALA A 43 -2.44 7.45 7.49
CA ALA A 43 -2.47 8.89 7.36
C ALA A 43 -1.81 9.59 8.57
N HIS A 44 -1.45 10.86 8.46
CA HIS A 44 -0.90 11.63 9.59
C HIS A 44 0.29 10.92 10.27
N ASN A 45 1.25 10.46 9.47
CA ASN A 45 2.49 9.85 9.93
C ASN A 45 3.70 10.64 9.41
N MET A 46 4.90 10.09 9.60
CA MET A 46 6.16 10.69 9.15
C MET A 46 6.78 9.91 7.99
N LEU A 47 5.94 9.30 7.14
CA LEU A 47 6.40 8.59 5.96
C LEU A 47 7.04 9.59 4.99
N GLY A 48 8.20 9.23 4.45
CA GLY A 48 8.85 9.96 3.39
C GLY A 48 9.06 9.11 2.14
N ASP A 49 9.91 9.61 1.24
CA ASP A 49 10.09 9.05 -0.10
C ASP A 49 10.46 7.57 -0.09
N GLN A 50 11.27 7.11 0.85
CA GLN A 50 11.68 5.70 0.92
C GLN A 50 10.47 4.78 1.19
N ALA A 51 9.59 5.17 2.11
CA ALA A 51 8.36 4.42 2.35
C ALA A 51 7.46 4.41 1.11
N ALA A 52 7.29 5.56 0.45
CA ALA A 52 6.52 5.66 -0.79
C ALA A 52 7.07 4.74 -1.90
N HIS A 53 8.39 4.69 -2.10
CA HIS A 53 9.00 3.77 -3.06
C HIS A 53 8.79 2.29 -2.69
N ALA A 54 8.80 1.95 -1.40
CA ALA A 54 8.51 0.59 -0.95
C ALA A 54 7.06 0.18 -1.24
N PHE A 55 6.09 1.07 -1.02
CA PHE A 55 4.69 0.84 -1.43
C PHE A 55 4.54 0.76 -2.95
N ALA A 56 5.25 1.59 -3.71
CA ALA A 56 5.25 1.54 -5.18
C ALA A 56 5.72 0.17 -5.69
N LYS A 57 6.83 -0.34 -5.12
CA LYS A 57 7.35 -1.67 -5.43
C LYS A 57 6.39 -2.78 -5.05
N LEU A 58 5.69 -2.67 -3.91
CA LEU A 58 4.63 -3.61 -3.53
C LEU A 58 3.55 -3.71 -4.62
N PHE A 59 3.09 -2.58 -5.15
CA PHE A 59 2.09 -2.56 -6.22
C PHE A 59 2.62 -3.12 -7.54
N HIS A 60 3.86 -2.79 -7.90
CA HIS A 60 4.50 -3.30 -9.11
C HIS A 60 4.73 -4.81 -9.05
N ASP A 61 5.33 -5.32 -7.96
CA ASP A 61 5.62 -6.74 -7.76
C ASP A 61 4.33 -7.58 -7.67
N GLY A 62 3.29 -7.04 -7.05
CA GLY A 62 1.96 -7.67 -6.98
C GLY A 62 1.29 -7.82 -8.35
N ALA A 63 1.63 -6.96 -9.31
CA ALA A 63 1.13 -7.01 -10.68
C ALA A 63 1.94 -7.98 -11.58
N ALA A 64 3.25 -8.08 -11.34
CA ALA A 64 4.18 -8.82 -12.18
C ALA A 64 4.17 -10.35 -11.96
N SER A 65 3.66 -10.84 -10.82
CA SER A 65 3.70 -12.26 -10.48
C SER A 65 2.37 -12.97 -10.83
N PRO A 66 2.27 -13.72 -11.95
CA PRO A 66 1.04 -14.42 -12.34
C PRO A 66 0.56 -15.46 -11.31
N ALA A 67 1.49 -16.10 -10.58
CA ALA A 67 1.19 -17.04 -9.49
C ALA A 67 0.71 -16.36 -8.19
N ARG A 68 0.95 -15.05 -8.05
CA ARG A 68 0.50 -14.23 -6.92
C ARG A 68 -0.57 -13.21 -7.32
N ARG A 69 -1.14 -13.34 -8.52
CA ARG A 69 -2.28 -12.58 -9.03
C ARG A 69 -3.59 -12.91 -8.29
N LEU A 70 -3.48 -13.41 -7.06
CA LEU A 70 -4.56 -13.54 -6.11
C LEU A 70 -5.14 -12.15 -5.92
N SER A 71 -6.39 -12.01 -6.36
CA SER A 71 -7.32 -10.92 -6.10
C SER A 71 -6.86 -10.06 -4.92
N MET A 72 -6.12 -8.99 -5.20
CA MET A 72 -5.92 -7.91 -4.25
C MET A 72 -7.32 -7.38 -3.95
N THR A 73 -7.99 -7.87 -2.91
CA THR A 73 -9.24 -7.27 -2.42
C THR A 73 -8.92 -6.03 -1.57
N PHE A 74 -7.85 -5.33 -1.96
CA PHE A 74 -7.35 -4.13 -1.35
C PHE A 74 -8.21 -2.97 -1.85
N LYS A 75 -9.19 -2.53 -1.05
CA LYS A 75 -10.10 -1.45 -1.50
C LYS A 75 -9.51 -0.07 -1.29
N GLU A 76 -8.72 0.13 -0.23
CA GLU A 76 -8.37 1.49 0.22
C GLU A 76 -7.06 1.54 1.02
N LEU A 77 -6.07 2.29 0.52
CA LEU A 77 -4.83 2.63 1.24
C LEU A 77 -4.79 4.15 1.35
N ASP A 78 -4.85 4.63 2.57
CA ASP A 78 -4.76 6.04 2.87
C ASP A 78 -3.37 6.37 3.42
N LEU A 79 -2.64 7.19 2.68
CA LEU A 79 -1.30 7.70 3.03
C LEU A 79 -1.33 9.22 3.18
N SER A 80 -2.52 9.83 3.29
CA SER A 80 -2.68 11.27 3.39
C SER A 80 -1.96 11.88 4.59
N SER A 81 -1.67 13.18 4.53
CA SER A 81 -1.01 13.90 5.62
C SER A 81 0.32 13.29 6.07
N ASN A 82 1.04 12.67 5.13
CA ASN A 82 2.45 12.33 5.23
C ASN A 82 3.25 13.38 4.44
N HIS A 83 3.39 14.57 5.01
CA HIS A 83 3.98 15.73 4.32
C HIS A 83 5.47 15.58 3.99
N HIS A 84 6.12 14.50 4.45
CA HIS A 84 7.52 14.20 4.13
C HIS A 84 7.65 13.41 2.82
N ILE A 85 6.54 13.00 2.19
CA ILE A 85 6.55 12.38 0.86
C ILE A 85 6.59 13.49 -0.19
N SER A 86 7.64 13.51 -1.00
CA SER A 86 7.82 14.46 -2.08
C SER A 86 6.79 14.23 -3.21
N PRO A 87 6.44 15.28 -3.96
CA PRO A 87 5.55 15.14 -5.13
C PRO A 87 6.06 14.12 -6.17
N ALA A 88 7.38 13.96 -6.30
CA ALA A 88 8.00 12.98 -7.18
C ALA A 88 7.71 11.54 -6.70
N ALA A 89 7.87 11.27 -5.40
CA ALA A 89 7.57 9.97 -4.83
C ALA A 89 6.06 9.64 -4.89
N VAL A 90 5.19 10.64 -4.67
CA VAL A 90 3.73 10.53 -4.87
C VAL A 90 3.40 10.10 -6.31
N LYS A 91 4.06 10.69 -7.31
CA LYS A 91 3.86 10.36 -8.71
C LYS A 91 4.23 8.90 -9.02
N VAL A 92 5.42 8.46 -8.59
CA VAL A 92 5.89 7.07 -8.79
C VAL A 92 4.95 6.07 -8.13
N LEU A 93 4.49 6.37 -6.91
CA LEU A 93 3.56 5.54 -6.16
C LEU A 93 2.22 5.38 -6.92
N ARG A 94 1.68 6.49 -7.43
CA ARG A 94 0.45 6.50 -8.22
C ARG A 94 0.57 5.68 -9.50
N GLU A 95 1.62 5.92 -10.27
CA GLU A 95 1.88 5.20 -11.52
C GLU A 95 2.02 3.69 -11.29
N SER A 96 2.71 3.28 -10.22
CA SER A 96 2.89 1.88 -9.87
C SER A 96 1.58 1.21 -9.44
N ALA A 97 0.72 1.93 -8.72
CA ALA A 97 -0.60 1.44 -8.33
C ALA A 97 -1.56 1.32 -9.51
N GLU A 98 -1.53 2.27 -10.45
CA GLU A 98 -2.31 2.22 -11.69
C GLU A 98 -1.87 1.06 -12.59
N ALA A 99 -0.56 0.84 -12.71
CA ALA A 99 -0.01 -0.31 -13.43
C ALA A 99 -0.48 -1.65 -12.81
N GLY A 100 -0.61 -1.70 -11.48
CA GLY A 100 -1.18 -2.86 -10.79
C GLY A 100 -2.67 -3.07 -10.99
N GLN A 101 -3.46 -2.00 -11.17
CA GLN A 101 -4.92 -2.09 -11.41
C GLN A 101 -5.28 -2.58 -12.82
N LYS A 102 -4.42 -2.36 -13.82
CA LYS A 102 -4.64 -2.91 -15.17
C LYS A 102 -4.69 -4.45 -15.19
N ALA A 103 -4.32 -5.12 -14.09
CA ALA A 103 -4.30 -6.58 -13.97
C ALA A 103 -5.60 -7.24 -13.46
N GLY A 104 -6.69 -6.50 -13.17
CA GLY A 104 -7.99 -7.08 -12.76
C GLY A 104 -8.92 -6.10 -12.01
N PRO A 105 -10.19 -6.47 -11.73
CA PRO A 105 -11.27 -5.52 -11.39
C PRO A 105 -11.23 -4.90 -9.97
N SER A 106 -10.08 -4.92 -9.30
CA SER A 106 -9.96 -4.42 -7.93
C SER A 106 -9.52 -2.96 -7.97
N LYS A 107 -10.48 -2.02 -7.90
CA LYS A 107 -10.18 -0.59 -7.80
C LYS A 107 -9.48 -0.31 -6.46
N LEU A 108 -8.19 -0.01 -6.51
CA LEU A 108 -7.39 0.42 -5.37
C LEU A 108 -7.51 1.94 -5.25
N TYR A 109 -8.20 2.43 -4.22
CA TYR A 109 -8.26 3.86 -3.92
C TYR A 109 -7.03 4.26 -3.09
N LEU A 110 -6.13 5.02 -3.72
CA LEU A 110 -5.04 5.72 -3.05
C LEU A 110 -5.48 7.14 -2.76
N GLN A 111 -5.67 7.45 -1.49
CA GLN A 111 -5.98 8.81 -1.06
C GLN A 111 -4.68 9.50 -0.62
N LEU A 112 -4.22 10.44 -1.44
CA LEU A 112 -3.02 11.25 -1.22
C LEU A 112 -3.50 12.71 -1.16
N LEU A 113 -3.85 13.17 0.04
CA LEU A 113 -3.99 14.60 0.33
C LEU A 113 -2.65 15.07 0.88
N LEU A 114 -1.95 15.88 0.08
CA LEU A 114 -0.72 16.58 0.46
C LEU A 114 -1.04 17.73 1.41
#